data_AF-A0A662JFJ7-F1
#
_entry.id   AF-A0A662JFJ7-F1
#
_cell.length_a   1.000
_cell.length_b   1.000
_cell.length_c   1.000
_cell.angle_alpha   90.00
_cell.angle_beta   90.00
_cell.angle_gamma   90.00
#
_symmetry.space_group_name_H-M   'P 1'
#
loop_
_entity.id
_entity.type
_entity.pdbx_description
1 polymer ?
#
loop_
_entity_poly.entity_id
_entity_poly.type
_entity_poly.pdbx_seq_one_letter_code
_entity_poly.pdbx_strand_id
1 'polypeptide(L)'
;MMKFRRITILLVISILLVLSMFSVVSTKAQEEVPYEISGDTVRVTIGNVDISITARTAISSISIGGIQVVSAVGFGVFAPGWRWIGGTWYYGEVLEPPTVEEIPGGIRVRTHAKFPPESEQYFEFIGIYTIYSTGMIMANYTITAYENVDTQGVLFYVQWPISTFKGSSLYIAYGGTISSVNLPEEFKSQTLSSGSYSVAYASTKYGDLVVILLSPPSIGYDLDDARAWGGDVFELKGTIISGTLTKGTTYKMSLVIYPHSKGSEFTNMIVSAFSGLGAAKTTLETLKKSKPRTPGGAKLLSQCEREVELAYKAFSQGDIEGTYTHAKKALELAQAIKYTERRQRIIFFVIIPNIIGLILMLLVVKTILSKVKSES
;
A
#
# COMPACT_ATOMS: atom_id res chain seq x y z
N MET A 1 -39.64 47.41 -12.20
CA MET A 1 -38.29 46.92 -12.60
C MET A 1 -37.31 46.77 -11.42
N MET A 2 -37.19 47.74 -10.51
CA MET A 2 -36.18 47.71 -9.42
C MET A 2 -36.41 46.62 -8.36
N LYS A 3 -37.66 46.20 -8.11
CA LYS A 3 -37.99 45.12 -7.16
C LYS A 3 -37.60 43.72 -7.66
N PHE A 4 -37.80 43.44 -8.95
CA PHE A 4 -37.44 42.15 -9.56
C PHE A 4 -35.92 41.92 -9.53
N ARG A 5 -35.14 42.97 -9.84
CA ARG A 5 -33.67 42.93 -9.82
C ARG A 5 -33.10 42.61 -8.44
N ARG A 6 -33.72 43.12 -7.37
CA ARG A 6 -33.32 42.83 -5.98
C ARG A 6 -33.61 41.38 -5.57
N ILE A 7 -34.75 40.83 -6.02
CA ILE A 7 -35.12 39.43 -5.75
C ILE A 7 -34.16 38.48 -6.46
N THR A 8 -33.81 38.75 -7.72
CA THR A 8 -32.86 37.90 -8.47
C THR A 8 -31.46 37.91 -7.84
N ILE A 9 -30.99 39.07 -7.37
CA ILE A 9 -29.70 39.19 -6.69
C ILE A 9 -29.68 38.40 -5.38
N LEU A 10 -30.75 38.49 -4.56
CA LEU A 10 -30.88 37.73 -3.32
C LEU A 10 -30.91 36.20 -3.55
N LEU A 11 -31.55 35.76 -4.64
CA LEU A 11 -31.63 34.34 -5.02
C LEU A 11 -30.27 33.81 -5.47
N VAL A 12 -29.53 34.58 -6.27
CA VAL A 12 -28.17 34.22 -6.70
C VAL A 12 -27.21 34.16 -5.51
N ILE A 13 -27.31 35.11 -4.56
CA ILE A 13 -26.51 35.11 -3.33
C ILE A 13 -26.86 33.90 -2.45
N SER A 14 -28.13 33.53 -2.32
CA SER A 14 -28.54 32.32 -1.58
C SER A 14 -28.02 31.04 -2.23
N ILE A 15 -28.07 30.93 -3.56
CA ILE A 15 -27.53 29.78 -4.29
C ILE A 15 -26.00 29.68 -4.12
N LEU A 16 -25.30 30.81 -4.17
CA LEU A 16 -23.84 30.88 -3.91
C LEU A 16 -23.49 30.50 -2.46
N LEU A 17 -24.28 30.93 -1.48
CA LEU A 17 -24.10 30.55 -0.07
C LEU A 17 -24.34 29.05 0.17
N VAL A 18 -25.36 28.47 -0.46
CA VAL A 18 -25.63 27.04 -0.40
C VAL A 18 -24.51 26.24 -1.09
N LEU A 19 -24.01 26.69 -2.25
CA LEU A 19 -22.85 26.08 -2.93
C LEU A 19 -21.55 26.18 -2.11
N SER A 20 -21.36 27.25 -1.33
CA SER A 20 -20.20 27.34 -0.42
C SER A 20 -20.29 26.38 0.78
N MET A 21 -21.49 25.99 1.21
CA MET A 21 -21.68 24.99 2.26
C MET A 21 -21.35 23.57 1.76
N PHE A 22 -21.48 23.30 0.45
CA PHE A 22 -21.04 22.06 -0.18
C PHE A 22 -19.57 22.05 -0.60
N SER A 23 -18.86 23.18 -0.47
CA SER A 23 -17.44 23.33 -0.82
C SER A 23 -16.51 23.23 0.39
N VAL A 24 -17.05 22.90 1.57
CA VAL A 24 -16.23 22.50 2.70
C VAL A 24 -15.67 21.12 2.35
N VAL A 25 -14.45 21.10 1.80
CA VAL A 25 -13.57 19.94 1.94
C VAL A 25 -13.63 19.59 3.40
N SER A 26 -14.27 18.46 3.73
CA SER A 26 -14.29 17.93 5.08
C SER A 26 -12.83 17.72 5.46
N THR A 27 -12.19 18.72 6.07
CA THR A 27 -10.99 18.52 6.88
C THR A 27 -11.46 17.57 7.95
N LYS A 28 -11.22 16.27 7.74
CA LYS A 28 -11.43 15.23 8.75
C LYS A 28 -10.93 15.82 10.05
N ALA A 29 -11.84 16.04 11.00
CA ALA A 29 -11.43 16.31 12.36
C ALA A 29 -10.46 15.18 12.71
N GLN A 30 -9.26 15.55 13.12
CA GLN A 30 -8.21 14.61 13.43
C GLN A 30 -8.63 13.91 14.72
N GLU A 31 -9.39 12.82 14.59
CA GLU A 31 -9.79 12.00 15.73
C GLU A 31 -8.52 11.47 16.39
N GLU A 32 -8.35 11.78 17.67
CA GLU A 32 -7.32 11.18 18.52
C GLU A 32 -7.51 9.66 18.48
N VAL A 33 -6.42 8.92 18.31
CA VAL A 33 -6.44 7.46 18.31
C VAL A 33 -6.26 6.99 19.75
N PRO A 34 -7.31 6.53 20.45
CA PRO A 34 -7.20 6.11 21.84
C PRO A 34 -6.31 4.88 21.96
N TYR A 35 -5.44 4.89 22.97
CA TYR A 35 -4.58 3.77 23.31
C TYR A 35 -4.44 3.59 24.82
N GLU A 36 -4.14 2.36 25.22
CA GLU A 36 -3.84 1.98 26.60
C GLU A 36 -2.57 1.11 26.60
N ILE A 37 -1.66 1.37 27.54
CA ILE A 37 -0.50 0.50 27.79
C ILE A 37 -0.81 -0.33 29.02
N SER A 38 -0.93 -1.65 28.84
CA SER A 38 -1.22 -2.61 29.92
C SER A 38 -0.15 -3.70 29.93
N GLY A 39 0.75 -3.62 30.92
CA GLY A 39 1.93 -4.50 30.99
C GLY A 39 2.77 -4.42 29.72
N ASP A 40 3.02 -5.57 29.10
CA ASP A 40 3.80 -5.70 27.86
C ASP A 40 2.97 -5.49 26.58
N THR A 41 1.80 -4.85 26.65
CA THR A 41 0.91 -4.70 25.49
C THR A 41 0.40 -3.28 25.33
N VAL A 42 0.47 -2.75 24.12
CA VAL A 42 -0.22 -1.53 23.69
C VAL A 42 -1.53 -1.93 23.01
N ARG A 43 -2.65 -1.48 23.56
CA ARG A 43 -3.98 -1.66 22.99
C ARG A 43 -4.41 -0.37 22.32
N VAL A 44 -4.98 -0.48 21.13
CA VAL A 44 -5.38 0.67 20.30
C VAL A 44 -6.77 0.39 19.76
N THR A 45 -7.67 1.36 19.86
CA THR A 45 -9.05 1.21 19.38
C THR A 45 -9.35 2.28 18.34
N ILE A 46 -9.89 1.88 17.19
CA ILE A 46 -10.26 2.77 16.07
C ILE A 46 -11.66 2.40 15.60
N GLY A 47 -12.65 3.21 15.94
CA GLY A 47 -14.05 2.87 15.69
C GLY A 47 -14.41 1.55 16.36
N ASN A 48 -14.73 0.52 15.56
CA ASN A 48 -15.02 -0.83 16.04
C ASN A 48 -13.83 -1.81 15.87
N VAL A 49 -12.63 -1.31 15.59
CA VAL A 49 -11.42 -2.11 15.43
C VAL A 49 -10.57 -2.01 16.69
N ASP A 50 -10.22 -3.16 17.26
CA ASP A 50 -9.30 -3.26 18.40
C ASP A 50 -8.02 -3.94 17.95
N ILE A 51 -6.87 -3.37 18.31
CA ILE A 51 -5.53 -3.83 17.93
C ILE A 51 -4.72 -4.01 19.21
N SER A 52 -4.06 -5.17 19.35
CA SER A 52 -3.11 -5.43 20.44
C SER A 52 -1.71 -5.63 19.88
N ILE A 53 -0.75 -4.84 20.36
CA ILE A 53 0.67 -4.92 19.99
C ILE A 53 1.47 -5.32 21.22
N THR A 54 2.20 -6.41 21.13
CA THR A 54 3.07 -6.88 22.20
C THR A 54 4.42 -6.15 22.15
N ALA A 55 5.02 -5.95 23.32
CA ALA A 55 6.38 -5.45 23.47
C ALA A 55 7.43 -6.35 22.80
N ARG A 56 7.07 -7.60 22.48
CA ARG A 56 7.89 -8.61 21.81
C ARG A 56 7.96 -8.46 20.28
N THR A 57 7.44 -7.36 19.73
CA THR A 57 7.47 -7.06 18.29
C THR A 57 6.54 -7.98 17.48
N ALA A 58 5.27 -8.02 17.89
CA ALA A 58 4.17 -8.61 17.12
C ALA A 58 2.84 -7.90 17.41
N ILE A 59 1.94 -7.91 16.42
CA ILE A 59 0.51 -7.73 16.68
C ILE A 59 -0.03 -9.06 17.20
N SER A 60 -0.53 -9.11 18.43
CA SER A 60 -1.09 -10.32 19.05
C SER A 60 -2.59 -10.49 18.83
N SER A 61 -3.29 -9.45 18.37
CA SER A 61 -4.65 -9.61 17.88
C SER A 61 -5.11 -8.38 17.10
N ILE A 62 -6.02 -8.62 16.17
CA ILE A 62 -6.91 -7.58 15.61
C ILE A 62 -8.33 -8.13 15.68
N SER A 63 -9.25 -7.32 16.19
CA SER A 63 -10.68 -7.64 16.24
C SER A 63 -11.51 -6.56 15.56
N ILE A 64 -12.62 -6.95 14.93
CA ILE A 64 -13.61 -6.03 14.36
C ILE A 64 -14.97 -6.35 15.00
N GLY A 65 -15.54 -5.36 15.70
CA GLY A 65 -16.81 -5.53 16.43
C GLY A 65 -16.72 -6.63 17.52
N GLY A 66 -15.56 -6.76 18.17
CA GLY A 66 -15.32 -7.80 19.19
C GLY A 66 -15.02 -9.20 18.63
N ILE A 67 -15.00 -9.40 17.31
CA ILE A 67 -14.64 -10.68 16.69
C ILE A 67 -13.20 -10.63 16.19
N GLN A 68 -12.38 -11.59 16.62
CA GLN A 68 -10.99 -11.69 16.22
C GLN A 68 -10.88 -12.03 14.72
N VAL A 69 -10.17 -11.19 13.97
CA VAL A 69 -9.87 -11.38 12.55
C VAL A 69 -8.38 -11.64 12.30
N VAL A 70 -7.53 -11.44 13.32
CA VAL A 70 -6.11 -11.80 13.31
C VAL A 70 -5.73 -12.37 14.67
N SER A 71 -5.12 -13.55 14.67
CA SER A 71 -4.54 -14.17 15.88
C SER A 71 -3.10 -13.72 16.14
N ALA A 72 -2.33 -13.45 15.09
CA ALA A 72 -1.00 -12.85 15.22
C ALA A 72 -0.51 -12.30 13.88
N VAL A 73 0.31 -11.26 13.94
CA VAL A 73 1.24 -10.87 12.88
C VAL A 73 2.63 -10.65 13.49
N GLY A 74 3.61 -11.41 13.03
CA GLY A 74 4.96 -11.38 13.62
C GLY A 74 5.88 -12.40 12.96
N PHE A 75 6.91 -12.84 13.70
CA PHE A 75 7.92 -13.76 13.21
C PHE A 75 7.97 -15.03 14.05
N GLY A 76 8.05 -16.18 13.39
CA GLY A 76 8.34 -17.48 14.00
C GLY A 76 9.74 -17.94 13.62
N VAL A 77 10.51 -18.41 14.59
CA VAL A 77 11.92 -18.82 14.39
C VAL A 77 12.06 -20.33 14.52
N PHE A 78 12.80 -20.91 13.59
CA PHE A 78 13.16 -22.33 13.57
C PHE A 78 14.68 -22.48 13.58
N ALA A 79 15.19 -23.26 14.53
CA ALA A 79 16.57 -23.70 14.56
C ALA A 79 16.79 -24.86 13.55
N PRO A 80 18.05 -25.20 13.22
CA PRO A 80 18.39 -26.29 12.31
C PRO A 80 17.61 -27.59 12.60
N GLY A 81 17.14 -28.25 11.53
CA GLY A 81 16.27 -29.42 11.63
C GLY A 81 14.79 -29.10 11.85
N TRP A 82 14.34 -27.90 11.45
CA TRP A 82 12.95 -27.42 11.62
C TRP A 82 12.46 -27.44 13.07
N ARG A 83 13.36 -27.26 14.03
CA ARG A 83 13.02 -27.20 15.46
C ARG A 83 12.38 -25.84 15.76
N TRP A 84 11.09 -25.82 16.09
CA TRP A 84 10.36 -24.63 16.51
C TRP A 84 10.96 -24.05 17.80
N ILE A 85 11.24 -22.75 17.80
CA ILE A 85 11.78 -22.03 18.95
C ILE A 85 10.73 -21.14 19.59
N GLY A 86 10.01 -20.37 18.79
CA GLY A 86 8.96 -19.49 19.28
C GLY A 86 8.53 -18.44 18.26
N GLY A 87 7.41 -17.79 18.57
CA GLY A 87 6.86 -16.67 17.81
C GLY A 87 6.95 -15.36 18.59
N THR A 88 7.21 -14.24 17.93
CA THR A 88 7.30 -12.91 18.55
C THR A 88 5.98 -12.47 19.21
N TRP A 89 4.86 -13.15 18.96
CA TRP A 89 3.57 -12.90 19.61
C TRP A 89 3.45 -13.47 21.03
N TYR A 90 4.37 -14.33 21.49
CA TYR A 90 4.39 -14.82 22.88
C TYR A 90 5.79 -15.07 23.46
N TYR A 91 6.84 -15.17 22.63
CA TYR A 91 8.19 -15.52 23.05
C TYR A 91 9.18 -14.39 22.79
N GLY A 92 10.12 -14.19 23.71
CA GLY A 92 11.15 -13.16 23.64
C GLY A 92 11.30 -12.36 24.94
N GLU A 93 12.50 -11.84 25.15
CA GLU A 93 12.87 -10.91 26.21
C GLU A 93 12.67 -9.47 25.71
N VAL A 94 11.89 -8.68 26.44
CA VAL A 94 11.66 -7.26 26.13
C VAL A 94 12.90 -6.49 26.57
N LEU A 95 13.54 -5.80 25.63
CA LEU A 95 14.74 -5.00 25.90
C LEU A 95 14.37 -3.59 26.36
N GLU A 96 13.30 -3.04 25.78
CA GLU A 96 12.76 -1.73 26.15
C GLU A 96 11.22 -1.82 26.19
N PRO A 97 10.57 -1.21 27.19
CA PRO A 97 9.11 -1.09 27.21
C PRO A 97 8.60 -0.43 25.92
N PRO A 98 7.38 -0.76 25.45
CA PRO A 98 6.84 -0.16 24.25
C PRO A 98 6.64 1.35 24.46
N THR A 99 7.02 2.15 23.47
CA THR A 99 6.81 3.59 23.49
C THR A 99 5.74 4.00 22.48
N VAL A 100 4.96 5.02 22.81
CA VAL A 100 3.90 5.57 21.95
C VAL A 100 4.15 7.05 21.73
N GLU A 101 4.17 7.47 20.47
CA GLU A 101 4.32 8.86 20.03
C GLU A 101 3.06 9.27 19.25
N GLU A 102 2.43 10.39 19.62
CA GLU A 102 1.36 10.97 18.83
C GLU A 102 1.91 11.62 17.57
N ILE A 103 1.24 11.38 16.43
CA ILE A 103 1.62 11.93 15.14
C ILE A 103 0.40 12.54 14.44
N PRO A 104 0.59 13.38 13.41
CA PRO A 104 -0.53 13.83 12.59
C PRO A 104 -1.35 12.67 12.03
N GLY A 105 -2.61 12.58 12.43
CA GLY A 105 -3.56 11.56 11.98
C GLY A 105 -3.43 10.17 12.64
N GLY A 106 -2.67 10.01 13.73
CA GLY A 106 -2.54 8.72 14.39
C GLY A 106 -1.52 8.65 15.52
N ILE A 107 -1.04 7.45 15.79
CA ILE A 107 0.03 7.18 16.75
C ILE A 107 1.13 6.32 16.13
N ARG A 108 2.32 6.37 16.72
CA ARG A 108 3.44 5.48 16.40
C ARG A 108 3.84 4.71 17.64
N VAL A 109 3.75 3.39 17.56
CA VAL A 109 4.20 2.46 18.60
C VAL A 109 5.56 1.90 18.21
N ARG A 110 6.55 1.95 19.11
CA ARG A 110 7.84 1.27 18.95
C ARG A 110 7.98 0.15 19.97
N THR A 111 8.43 -1.01 19.52
CA THR A 111 8.72 -2.19 20.36
C THR A 111 10.15 -2.66 20.12
N HIS A 112 10.77 -3.26 21.14
CA HIS A 112 12.15 -3.73 21.06
C HIS A 112 12.35 -4.94 21.96
N ALA A 113 12.63 -6.08 21.35
CA ALA A 113 12.82 -7.34 22.03
C ALA A 113 13.89 -8.19 21.36
N LYS A 114 14.33 -9.25 22.01
CA LYS A 114 15.20 -10.27 21.41
C LYS A 114 14.75 -11.66 21.83
N PHE A 115 15.16 -12.66 21.07
CA PHE A 115 15.13 -14.02 21.57
C PHE A 115 16.27 -14.20 22.57
N PRO A 116 16.05 -14.91 23.68
CA PRO A 116 17.04 -14.98 24.74
C PRO A 116 18.15 -15.99 24.36
N PRO A 117 19.38 -15.86 24.88
CA PRO A 117 20.53 -16.67 24.45
C PRO A 117 20.32 -18.18 24.58
N GLU A 118 19.50 -18.64 25.53
CA GLU A 118 19.21 -20.06 25.77
C GLU A 118 18.44 -20.71 24.61
N SER A 119 17.84 -19.89 23.72
CA SER A 119 17.19 -20.37 22.51
C SER A 119 18.17 -20.80 21.42
N GLU A 120 19.46 -20.42 21.54
CA GLU A 120 20.50 -20.56 20.51
C GLU A 120 20.13 -19.88 19.18
N GLN A 121 19.12 -19.01 19.18
CA GLN A 121 18.70 -18.21 18.03
C GLN A 121 18.83 -16.72 18.39
N TYR A 122 19.94 -16.14 17.95
CA TYR A 122 20.38 -14.82 18.40
C TYR A 122 19.78 -13.67 17.57
N PHE A 123 18.45 -13.54 17.61
CA PHE A 123 17.73 -12.50 16.87
C PHE A 123 17.18 -11.40 17.78
N GLU A 124 17.42 -10.15 17.38
CA GLU A 124 16.85 -8.95 17.95
C GLU A 124 15.81 -8.37 16.98
N PHE A 125 14.67 -7.91 17.50
CA PHE A 125 13.50 -7.46 16.75
C PHE A 125 13.08 -6.07 17.20
N ILE A 126 13.10 -5.11 16.27
CA ILE A 126 12.55 -3.76 16.46
C ILE A 126 11.32 -3.63 15.58
N GLY A 127 10.18 -3.28 16.19
CA GLY A 127 8.93 -3.00 15.50
C GLY A 127 8.57 -1.53 15.59
N ILE A 128 8.15 -0.94 14.48
CA ILE A 128 7.56 0.40 14.42
C ILE A 128 6.21 0.30 13.72
N TYR A 129 5.14 0.53 14.47
CA TYR A 129 3.76 0.47 14.01
C TYR A 129 3.21 1.88 13.94
N THR A 130 2.98 2.38 12.73
CA THR A 130 2.27 3.65 12.54
C THR A 130 0.81 3.34 12.30
N ILE A 131 -0.04 3.73 13.24
CA ILE A 131 -1.46 3.41 13.26
C ILE A 131 -2.23 4.70 13.03
N TYR A 132 -2.90 4.80 11.89
CA TYR A 132 -3.68 5.98 11.51
C TYR A 132 -5.11 5.86 12.00
N SER A 133 -5.77 6.99 12.27
CA SER A 133 -7.20 7.04 12.62
C SER A 133 -8.12 6.48 11.54
N THR A 134 -7.60 6.25 10.33
CA THR A 134 -8.32 5.56 9.25
C THR A 134 -8.43 4.05 9.43
N GLY A 135 -7.71 3.46 10.38
CA GLY A 135 -7.59 2.02 10.58
C GLY A 135 -6.40 1.39 9.84
N MET A 136 -5.68 2.16 9.03
CA MET A 136 -4.46 1.69 8.37
C MET A 136 -3.32 1.53 9.38
N ILE A 137 -2.66 0.38 9.36
CA ILE A 137 -1.47 0.09 10.16
C ILE A 137 -0.29 -0.11 9.22
N MET A 138 0.73 0.71 9.33
CA MET A 138 2.02 0.49 8.66
C MET A 138 3.00 -0.10 9.67
N ALA A 139 3.36 -1.37 9.48
CA ALA A 139 4.30 -2.07 10.34
C ALA A 139 5.66 -2.17 9.66
N ASN A 140 6.70 -1.67 10.33
CA ASN A 140 8.09 -1.74 9.89
C ASN A 140 8.89 -2.53 10.92
N TYR A 141 9.60 -3.53 10.46
CA TYR A 141 10.38 -4.45 11.27
C TYR A 141 11.85 -4.36 10.87
N THR A 142 12.71 -4.39 11.88
CA THR A 142 14.14 -4.63 11.71
C THR A 142 14.51 -5.86 12.54
N ILE A 143 15.15 -6.83 11.90
CA ILE A 143 15.61 -8.07 12.52
C ILE A 143 17.13 -8.10 12.41
N THR A 144 17.83 -8.22 13.54
CA THR A 144 19.29 -8.21 13.58
C THR A 144 19.80 -9.46 14.25
N ALA A 145 20.76 -10.15 13.63
CA ALA A 145 21.51 -11.20 14.29
C ALA A 145 22.51 -10.55 15.28
N TYR A 146 22.30 -10.68 16.59
CA TYR A 146 23.18 -10.05 17.59
C TYR A 146 24.40 -10.90 17.95
N GLU A 147 24.42 -12.17 17.53
CA GLU A 147 25.58 -13.07 17.47
C GLU A 147 25.57 -13.85 16.15
N ASN A 148 26.65 -14.57 15.86
CA ASN A 148 26.64 -15.54 14.76
C ASN A 148 25.59 -16.62 15.05
N VAL A 149 24.76 -16.94 14.06
CA VAL A 149 23.65 -17.89 14.24
C VAL A 149 23.47 -18.75 12.99
N ASP A 150 23.21 -20.03 13.20
CA ASP A 150 22.67 -20.90 12.16
C ASP A 150 21.17 -21.08 12.40
N THR A 151 20.36 -20.77 11.39
CA THR A 151 18.90 -20.82 11.49
C THR A 151 18.30 -21.60 10.33
N GLN A 152 17.30 -22.44 10.61
CA GLN A 152 16.53 -23.09 9.56
C GLN A 152 15.65 -22.06 8.84
N GLY A 153 15.07 -21.14 9.60
CA GLY A 153 14.20 -20.11 9.04
C GLY A 153 13.67 -19.15 10.09
N VAL A 154 13.68 -17.86 9.75
CA VAL A 154 12.82 -16.84 10.36
C VAL A 154 11.68 -16.58 9.39
N LEU A 155 10.48 -17.03 9.74
CA LEU A 155 9.29 -16.94 8.91
C LEU A 155 8.43 -15.79 9.41
N PHE A 156 7.96 -14.95 8.50
CA PHE A 156 6.89 -13.99 8.78
C PHE A 156 5.55 -14.71 8.78
N TYR A 157 4.68 -14.40 9.74
CA TYR A 157 3.36 -15.02 9.90
C TYR A 157 2.25 -13.97 9.86
N VAL A 158 1.14 -14.33 9.22
CA VAL A 158 -0.19 -13.78 9.44
C VAL A 158 -1.11 -14.94 9.79
N GLN A 159 -1.62 -14.96 11.02
CA GLN A 159 -2.48 -16.02 11.52
C GLN A 159 -3.95 -15.61 11.47
N TRP A 160 -4.74 -16.37 10.72
CA TRP A 160 -6.16 -16.14 10.44
C TRP A 160 -6.99 -17.12 11.28
N PRO A 161 -7.74 -16.68 12.30
CA PRO A 161 -8.49 -17.58 13.18
C PRO A 161 -9.47 -18.49 12.41
N ILE A 162 -9.41 -19.81 12.65
CA ILE A 162 -10.32 -20.78 12.01
C ILE A 162 -11.77 -20.50 12.41
N SER A 163 -12.00 -20.07 13.66
CA SER A 163 -13.32 -19.67 14.17
C SER A 163 -14.00 -18.59 13.31
N THR A 164 -13.20 -17.74 12.65
CA THR A 164 -13.67 -16.62 11.83
C THR A 164 -13.68 -16.96 10.33
N PHE A 165 -12.70 -17.72 9.86
CA PHE A 165 -12.45 -17.89 8.42
C PHE A 165 -12.78 -19.29 7.86
N LYS A 166 -13.13 -20.27 8.68
CA LYS A 166 -13.49 -21.60 8.16
C LYS A 166 -14.70 -21.51 7.20
N GLY A 167 -14.62 -22.23 6.09
CA GLY A 167 -15.63 -22.20 5.01
C GLY A 167 -15.55 -20.96 4.11
N SER A 168 -14.61 -20.04 4.34
CA SER A 168 -14.42 -18.83 3.52
C SER A 168 -13.27 -18.99 2.52
N SER A 169 -12.88 -17.88 1.87
CA SER A 169 -11.73 -17.83 0.97
C SER A 169 -10.71 -16.78 1.41
N LEU A 170 -9.44 -17.13 1.31
CA LEU A 170 -8.33 -16.17 1.31
C LEU A 170 -7.98 -15.82 -0.14
N TYR A 171 -7.91 -14.54 -0.45
CA TYR A 171 -7.50 -14.05 -1.76
C TYR A 171 -6.05 -13.62 -1.72
N ILE A 172 -5.28 -14.10 -2.70
CA ILE A 172 -3.84 -13.88 -2.78
C ILE A 172 -3.55 -13.22 -4.13
N ALA A 173 -2.94 -12.04 -4.09
CA ALA A 173 -2.59 -11.30 -5.29
C ALA A 173 -1.07 -11.27 -5.50
N TYR A 174 -0.66 -11.58 -6.73
CA TYR A 174 0.72 -11.52 -7.19
C TYR A 174 0.78 -11.30 -8.70
N GLY A 175 1.70 -10.43 -9.16
CA GLY A 175 1.92 -10.22 -10.59
C GLY A 175 0.67 -9.77 -11.38
N GLY A 176 -0.28 -9.10 -10.73
CA GLY A 176 -1.56 -8.68 -11.32
C GLY A 176 -2.63 -9.77 -11.42
N THR A 177 -2.36 -10.98 -10.92
CA THR A 177 -3.34 -12.06 -10.81
C THR A 177 -3.84 -12.16 -9.36
N ILE A 178 -5.13 -12.44 -9.19
CA ILE A 178 -5.74 -12.73 -7.89
C ILE A 178 -6.22 -14.18 -7.91
N SER A 179 -5.66 -14.99 -7.01
CA SER A 179 -6.07 -16.37 -6.78
C SER A 179 -6.93 -16.45 -5.53
N SER A 180 -7.97 -17.29 -5.55
CA SER A 180 -8.78 -17.58 -4.38
C SER A 180 -8.40 -18.96 -3.84
N VAL A 181 -8.07 -19.03 -2.54
CA VAL A 181 -7.77 -20.28 -1.84
C VAL A 181 -8.88 -20.55 -0.83
N ASN A 182 -9.51 -21.71 -0.93
CA ASN A 182 -10.56 -22.13 -0.01
C ASN A 182 -9.97 -22.47 1.36
N LEU A 183 -10.57 -21.92 2.42
CA LEU A 183 -10.24 -22.23 3.80
C LEU A 183 -11.26 -23.27 4.32
N PRO A 184 -10.86 -24.54 4.49
CA PRO A 184 -11.84 -25.62 4.66
C PRO A 184 -12.48 -25.60 6.06
N GLU A 185 -13.77 -25.93 6.13
CA GLU A 185 -14.50 -26.06 7.40
C GLU A 185 -13.85 -27.08 8.34
N GLU A 186 -13.49 -28.23 7.80
CA GLU A 186 -12.78 -29.32 8.49
C GLU A 186 -11.36 -29.46 7.97
N PHE A 187 -10.47 -30.01 8.79
CA PHE A 187 -9.08 -30.25 8.39
C PHE A 187 -9.03 -31.21 7.20
N LYS A 188 -8.25 -30.86 6.16
CA LYS A 188 -8.10 -31.68 4.94
C LYS A 188 -6.65 -32.01 4.64
N SER A 189 -5.79 -31.01 4.68
CA SER A 189 -4.35 -31.13 4.43
C SER A 189 -3.62 -30.06 5.23
N GLN A 190 -2.34 -30.30 5.49
CA GLN A 190 -1.48 -29.31 6.12
C GLN A 190 -1.35 -28.06 5.24
N THR A 191 -0.76 -28.19 4.05
CA THR A 191 -0.60 -27.06 3.14
C THR A 191 -1.81 -26.98 2.21
N LEU A 192 -2.46 -25.82 2.20
CA LEU A 192 -3.63 -25.52 1.38
C LEU A 192 -3.23 -24.89 0.04
N SER A 193 -2.20 -24.05 0.06
CA SER A 193 -1.66 -23.38 -1.13
C SER A 193 -0.25 -22.88 -0.85
N SER A 194 0.56 -22.73 -1.90
CA SER A 194 1.87 -22.09 -1.82
C SER A 194 2.14 -21.27 -3.09
N GLY A 195 3.11 -20.37 -3.03
CA GLY A 195 3.48 -19.53 -4.17
C GLY A 195 4.16 -18.25 -3.74
N SER A 196 3.92 -17.15 -4.46
CA SER A 196 4.36 -15.81 -4.09
C SER A 196 3.16 -14.91 -3.89
N TYR A 197 3.26 -13.95 -2.97
CA TYR A 197 2.22 -12.95 -2.77
C TYR A 197 2.81 -11.56 -2.52
N SER A 198 2.05 -10.54 -2.93
CA SER A 198 2.26 -9.14 -2.58
C SER A 198 1.11 -8.61 -1.72
N VAL A 199 -0.10 -9.14 -1.93
CA VAL A 199 -1.29 -8.81 -1.16
C VAL A 199 -2.01 -10.10 -0.76
N ALA A 200 -2.47 -10.16 0.47
CA ALA A 200 -3.41 -11.18 0.93
C ALA A 200 -4.60 -10.50 1.60
N TYR A 201 -5.81 -10.94 1.30
CA TYR A 201 -7.00 -10.39 1.94
C TYR A 201 -8.10 -11.43 2.07
N ALA A 202 -8.94 -11.25 3.09
CA ALA A 202 -10.17 -12.01 3.25
C ALA A 202 -11.30 -11.08 3.69
N SER A 203 -12.50 -11.40 3.25
CA SER A 203 -13.72 -10.68 3.60
C SER A 203 -14.57 -11.54 4.52
N THR A 204 -15.09 -10.94 5.58
CA THR A 204 -15.99 -11.60 6.53
C THR A 204 -17.26 -10.76 6.70
N LYS A 205 -18.30 -11.32 7.30
CA LYS A 205 -19.51 -10.55 7.65
C LYS A 205 -19.24 -9.44 8.69
N TYR A 206 -18.10 -9.47 9.38
CA TYR A 206 -17.72 -8.49 10.39
C TYR A 206 -16.85 -7.36 9.80
N GLY A 207 -16.19 -7.62 8.68
CA GLY A 207 -15.25 -6.74 8.02
C GLY A 207 -14.20 -7.49 7.22
N ASP A 208 -13.38 -6.74 6.51
CA ASP A 208 -12.33 -7.23 5.65
C ASP A 208 -10.97 -6.94 6.29
N LEU A 209 -10.00 -7.81 6.02
CA LEU A 209 -8.62 -7.62 6.39
C LEU A 209 -7.76 -7.68 5.14
N VAL A 210 -6.96 -6.65 4.93
CA VAL A 210 -5.98 -6.58 3.83
C VAL A 210 -4.57 -6.49 4.39
N VAL A 211 -3.68 -7.34 3.90
CA VAL A 211 -2.24 -7.34 4.21
C VAL A 211 -1.45 -7.11 2.93
N ILE A 212 -0.56 -6.12 2.92
CA ILE A 212 0.18 -5.70 1.73
C ILE A 212 1.66 -5.56 2.05
N LEU A 213 2.50 -6.25 1.30
CA LEU A 213 3.94 -6.17 1.45
C LEU A 213 4.49 -4.94 0.71
N LEU A 214 5.23 -4.10 1.43
CA LEU A 214 5.88 -2.91 0.85
C LEU A 214 7.35 -3.18 0.55
N SER A 215 8.05 -3.84 1.47
CA SER A 215 9.46 -4.19 1.35
C SER A 215 9.75 -5.46 2.15
N PRO A 216 10.22 -6.55 1.52
CA PRO A 216 10.23 -6.76 0.07
C PRO A 216 8.81 -6.65 -0.52
N PRO A 217 8.66 -6.26 -1.80
CA PRO A 217 7.34 -6.06 -2.43
C PRO A 217 6.57 -7.36 -2.67
N SER A 218 7.21 -8.50 -2.47
CA SER A 218 6.61 -9.83 -2.48
C SER A 218 7.51 -10.81 -1.72
N ILE A 219 6.92 -11.85 -1.15
CA ILE A 219 7.65 -13.01 -0.60
C ILE A 219 7.02 -14.31 -1.10
N GLY A 220 7.79 -15.40 -1.04
CA GLY A 220 7.24 -16.75 -1.14
C GLY A 220 6.38 -17.06 0.09
N TYR A 221 5.32 -17.83 -0.07
CA TYR A 221 4.43 -18.24 1.01
C TYR A 221 4.02 -19.70 0.94
N ASP A 222 3.73 -20.23 2.13
CA ASP A 222 2.86 -21.38 2.36
C ASP A 222 1.64 -20.90 3.15
N LEU A 223 0.45 -21.34 2.74
CA LEU A 223 -0.79 -21.19 3.48
C LEU A 223 -1.10 -22.55 4.09
N ASP A 224 -0.82 -22.68 5.39
CA ASP A 224 -1.03 -23.93 6.11
C ASP A 224 -2.27 -23.86 7.01
N ASP A 225 -2.85 -25.03 7.27
CA ASP A 225 -3.87 -25.28 8.27
C ASP A 225 -3.22 -25.79 9.56
N ALA A 226 -3.21 -24.96 10.61
CA ALA A 226 -2.51 -25.27 11.86
C ALA A 226 -3.12 -26.44 12.64
N ARG A 227 -4.32 -26.92 12.27
CA ARG A 227 -4.90 -28.13 12.86
C ARG A 227 -4.00 -29.35 12.68
N ALA A 228 -3.13 -29.36 11.68
CA ALA A 228 -2.11 -30.40 11.49
C ALA A 228 -1.20 -30.61 12.72
N TRP A 229 -1.03 -29.58 13.56
CA TRP A 229 -0.26 -29.63 14.81
C TRP A 229 -1.08 -29.15 16.02
N GLY A 230 -2.41 -29.23 15.94
CA GLY A 230 -3.32 -28.89 17.04
C GLY A 230 -3.58 -27.39 17.24
N GLY A 231 -3.21 -26.54 16.30
CA GLY A 231 -3.55 -25.12 16.30
C GLY A 231 -4.96 -24.82 15.78
N ASP A 232 -5.39 -23.57 15.94
CA ASP A 232 -6.74 -23.08 15.63
C ASP A 232 -6.74 -21.92 14.61
N VAL A 233 -5.69 -21.83 13.80
CA VAL A 233 -5.47 -20.77 12.80
C VAL A 233 -5.13 -21.34 11.42
N PHE A 234 -5.43 -20.60 10.36
CA PHE A 234 -4.73 -20.73 9.08
C PHE A 234 -3.52 -19.81 9.10
N GLU A 235 -2.36 -20.31 8.68
CA GLU A 235 -1.09 -19.59 8.71
C GLU A 235 -0.66 -19.22 7.31
N LEU A 236 -0.73 -17.93 6.97
CA LEU A 236 -0.02 -17.42 5.80
C LEU A 236 1.40 -17.07 6.25
N LYS A 237 2.39 -17.85 5.83
CA LYS A 237 3.77 -17.68 6.29
C LYS A 237 4.77 -17.68 5.15
N GLY A 238 5.85 -16.94 5.30
CA GLY A 238 6.92 -16.86 4.30
C GLY A 238 8.30 -16.70 4.93
N THR A 239 9.29 -17.42 4.43
CA THR A 239 10.67 -17.35 4.92
C THR A 239 11.31 -16.02 4.54
N ILE A 240 11.82 -15.29 5.54
CA ILE A 240 12.50 -13.99 5.36
C ILE A 240 14.01 -14.15 5.51
N ILE A 241 14.44 -15.02 6.42
CA ILE A 241 15.86 -15.26 6.74
C ILE A 241 16.07 -16.77 6.86
N SER A 242 17.18 -17.29 6.35
CA SER A 242 17.57 -18.69 6.49
C SER A 242 19.09 -18.86 6.36
N GLY A 243 19.64 -19.92 6.96
CA GLY A 243 21.05 -20.30 6.85
C GLY A 243 21.94 -19.66 7.92
N THR A 244 23.24 -19.67 7.67
CA THR A 244 24.23 -19.13 8.60
C THR A 244 24.41 -17.63 8.42
N LEU A 245 24.23 -16.88 9.51
CA LEU A 245 24.31 -15.42 9.54
C LEU A 245 25.45 -14.98 10.46
N THR A 246 26.17 -13.95 10.03
CA THR A 246 27.17 -13.30 10.88
C THR A 246 26.50 -12.26 11.78
N LYS A 247 27.10 -12.03 12.95
CA LYS A 247 26.73 -10.95 13.86
C LYS A 247 26.64 -9.60 13.13
N GLY A 248 25.58 -8.86 13.42
CA GLY A 248 25.25 -7.57 12.81
C GLY A 248 24.45 -7.68 11.51
N THR A 249 24.23 -8.88 10.95
CA THR A 249 23.39 -9.03 9.75
C THR A 249 21.98 -8.56 10.05
N THR A 250 21.48 -7.63 9.23
CA THR A 250 20.20 -6.95 9.45
C THR A 250 19.26 -7.16 8.27
N TYR A 251 18.01 -7.50 8.56
CA TYR A 251 16.92 -7.60 7.59
C TYR A 251 15.81 -6.61 7.95
N LYS A 252 15.17 -6.04 6.93
CA LYS A 252 14.07 -5.08 7.10
C LYS A 252 12.85 -5.55 6.35
N MET A 253 11.69 -5.47 7.01
CA MET A 253 10.40 -5.79 6.42
C MET A 253 9.40 -4.66 6.70
N SER A 254 8.65 -4.25 5.69
CA SER A 254 7.60 -3.23 5.79
C SER A 254 6.33 -3.75 5.15
N LEU A 255 5.20 -3.62 5.84
CA LEU A 255 3.88 -3.97 5.33
C LEU A 255 2.80 -3.02 5.81
N VAL A 256 1.67 -3.05 5.11
CA VAL A 256 0.40 -2.47 5.54
C VAL A 256 -0.53 -3.58 5.98
N ILE A 257 -1.24 -3.34 7.08
CA ILE A 257 -2.36 -4.14 7.56
C ILE A 257 -3.55 -3.20 7.68
N TYR A 258 -4.67 -3.55 7.07
CA TYR A 258 -5.86 -2.69 7.04
C TYR A 258 -7.11 -3.51 7.36
N PRO A 259 -7.47 -3.62 8.65
CA PRO A 259 -8.80 -4.08 9.07
C PRO A 259 -9.85 -2.99 8.82
N HIS A 260 -10.99 -3.32 8.20
CA HIS A 260 -12.08 -2.36 7.99
C HIS A 260 -13.45 -3.01 7.80
N SER A 261 -14.52 -2.24 8.07
CA SER A 261 -15.92 -2.65 7.85
C SER A 261 -16.57 -2.00 6.62
N LYS A 262 -15.78 -1.35 5.75
CA LYS A 262 -16.25 -0.56 4.59
C LYS A 262 -16.70 -1.37 3.35
N GLY A 263 -16.70 -2.70 3.42
CA GLY A 263 -17.13 -3.59 2.34
C GLY A 263 -16.12 -3.78 1.19
N SER A 264 -16.45 -4.69 0.27
CA SER A 264 -15.56 -5.21 -0.76
C SER A 264 -15.14 -4.19 -1.82
N GLU A 265 -15.96 -3.17 -2.09
CA GLU A 265 -15.58 -2.08 -3.01
C GLU A 265 -14.37 -1.31 -2.47
N PHE A 266 -14.34 -1.05 -1.16
CA PHE A 266 -13.22 -0.41 -0.49
C PHE A 266 -11.98 -1.32 -0.51
N THR A 267 -12.14 -2.63 -0.29
CA THR A 267 -11.07 -3.63 -0.41
C THR A 267 -10.44 -3.62 -1.81
N ASN A 268 -11.27 -3.64 -2.85
CA ASN A 268 -10.79 -3.57 -4.24
C ASN A 268 -10.07 -2.25 -4.54
N MET A 269 -10.55 -1.14 -3.97
CA MET A 269 -9.89 0.16 -4.09
C MET A 269 -8.52 0.16 -3.40
N ILE A 270 -8.40 -0.42 -2.20
CA ILE A 270 -7.10 -0.64 -1.52
C ILE A 270 -6.17 -1.38 -2.47
N VAL A 271 -6.53 -2.60 -2.89
CA VAL A 271 -5.69 -3.45 -3.75
C VAL A 271 -5.25 -2.71 -5.03
N SER A 272 -6.17 -1.95 -5.62
CA SER A 272 -5.92 -1.13 -6.81
C SER A 272 -5.00 0.06 -6.54
N ALA A 273 -5.13 0.72 -5.39
CA ALA A 273 -4.31 1.87 -5.01
C ALA A 273 -2.83 1.49 -4.91
N PHE A 274 -2.53 0.36 -4.25
CA PHE A 274 -1.16 -0.13 -4.09
C PHE A 274 -0.55 -0.59 -5.42
N SER A 275 -1.32 -1.35 -6.21
CA SER A 275 -0.89 -1.76 -7.56
C SER A 275 -0.65 -0.55 -8.45
N GLY A 276 -1.55 0.43 -8.41
CA GLY A 276 -1.50 1.66 -9.19
C GLY A 276 -0.31 2.55 -8.80
N LEU A 277 -0.03 2.72 -7.50
CA LEU A 277 1.07 3.53 -7.00
C LEU A 277 2.44 2.96 -7.45
N GLY A 278 2.61 1.64 -7.35
CA GLY A 278 3.81 0.96 -7.84
C GLY A 278 4.01 1.11 -9.35
N ALA A 279 2.94 0.91 -10.13
CA ALA A 279 2.97 1.10 -11.58
C ALA A 279 3.24 2.55 -11.98
N ALA A 280 2.63 3.52 -11.29
CA ALA A 280 2.82 4.95 -11.53
C ALA A 280 4.29 5.34 -11.29
N LYS A 281 4.90 4.88 -10.19
CA LYS A 281 6.33 5.11 -9.89
C LYS A 281 7.23 4.54 -10.99
N THR A 282 7.06 3.26 -11.34
CA THR A 282 7.88 2.60 -12.36
C THR A 282 7.75 3.26 -13.74
N THR A 283 6.53 3.64 -14.11
CA THR A 283 6.26 4.33 -15.37
C THR A 283 6.90 5.72 -15.37
N LEU A 284 6.79 6.45 -14.27
CA LEU A 284 7.42 7.76 -14.12
C LEU A 284 8.95 7.67 -14.27
N GLU A 285 9.60 6.74 -13.57
CA GLU A 285 11.05 6.52 -13.68
C GLU A 285 11.47 6.21 -15.12
N THR A 286 10.68 5.39 -15.82
CA THR A 286 10.92 5.08 -17.24
C THR A 286 10.80 6.33 -18.11
N LEU A 287 9.77 7.14 -17.89
CA LEU A 287 9.53 8.37 -18.63
C LEU A 287 10.65 9.40 -18.37
N LYS A 288 11.10 9.56 -17.12
CA LYS A 288 12.22 10.43 -16.75
C LYS A 288 13.52 10.05 -17.45
N LYS A 289 13.80 8.74 -17.57
CA LYS A 289 14.95 8.23 -18.34
C LYS A 289 14.81 8.52 -19.83
N SER A 290 13.62 8.31 -20.40
CA SER A 290 13.38 8.52 -21.82
C SER A 290 13.38 10.00 -22.25
N LYS A 291 13.11 10.91 -21.31
CA LYS A 291 12.96 12.37 -21.46
C LYS A 291 12.07 12.75 -22.66
N PRO A 292 10.78 13.07 -22.43
CA PRO A 292 9.89 13.53 -23.49
C PRO A 292 10.51 14.70 -24.27
N ARG A 293 10.54 14.58 -25.59
CA ARG A 293 11.25 15.52 -26.49
C ARG A 293 10.38 16.68 -26.95
N THR A 294 9.10 16.67 -26.60
CA THR A 294 8.11 17.65 -27.03
C THR A 294 7.65 18.50 -25.84
N PRO A 295 7.35 19.80 -26.03
CA PRO A 295 6.89 20.67 -24.92
C PRO A 295 5.63 20.15 -24.23
N GLY A 296 4.70 19.55 -24.98
CA GLY A 296 3.50 18.93 -24.41
C GLY A 296 3.82 17.71 -23.56
N GLY A 297 4.75 16.85 -24.02
CA GLY A 297 5.24 15.71 -23.25
C GLY A 297 5.94 16.11 -21.96
N ALA A 298 6.77 17.17 -22.00
CA ALA A 298 7.47 17.67 -20.80
C ALA A 298 6.50 18.23 -19.75
N LYS A 299 5.46 18.97 -20.18
CA LYS A 299 4.41 19.46 -19.27
C LYS A 299 3.66 18.33 -18.58
N LEU A 300 3.25 17.32 -19.35
CA LEU A 300 2.53 16.16 -18.81
C LEU A 300 3.43 15.32 -17.87
N LEU A 301 4.74 15.23 -18.14
CA LEU A 301 5.67 14.57 -17.24
C LEU A 301 5.73 15.27 -15.88
N SER A 302 5.84 16.59 -15.85
CA SER A 302 5.87 17.35 -14.58
C SER A 302 4.55 17.21 -13.80
N GLN A 303 3.40 17.17 -14.50
CA GLN A 303 2.11 16.88 -13.85
C GLN A 303 2.06 15.45 -13.31
N CYS A 304 2.58 14.47 -14.06
CA CYS A 304 2.67 13.08 -13.62
C CYS A 304 3.55 12.94 -12.36
N GLU A 305 4.71 13.61 -12.33
CA GLU A 305 5.58 13.66 -11.13
C GLU A 305 4.81 14.19 -9.93
N ARG A 306 4.08 15.29 -10.13
CA ARG A 306 3.30 15.90 -9.06
C ARG A 306 2.21 14.99 -8.50
N GLU A 307 1.48 14.29 -9.36
CA GLU A 307 0.44 13.35 -8.93
C GLU A 307 1.04 12.14 -8.19
N VAL A 308 2.22 11.65 -8.60
CA VAL A 308 2.93 10.60 -7.85
C VAL A 308 3.33 11.08 -6.45
N GLU A 309 3.87 12.31 -6.33
CA GLU A 309 4.20 12.90 -5.02
C GLU A 309 2.96 13.01 -4.12
N LEU A 310 1.83 13.47 -4.66
CA LEU A 310 0.57 13.60 -3.92
C LEU A 310 0.05 12.23 -3.48
N ALA A 311 0.19 11.19 -4.31
CA ALA A 311 -0.20 9.84 -3.95
C ALA A 311 0.62 9.28 -2.77
N TYR A 312 1.95 9.48 -2.77
CA TYR A 312 2.82 9.12 -1.65
C TYR A 312 2.52 9.92 -0.39
N LYS A 313 2.23 11.21 -0.54
CA LYS A 313 1.84 12.07 0.59
C LYS A 313 0.54 11.55 1.23
N ALA A 314 -0.50 11.31 0.44
CA ALA A 314 -1.75 10.74 0.91
C ALA A 314 -1.52 9.38 1.60
N PHE A 315 -0.69 8.53 1.01
CA PHE A 315 -0.34 7.23 1.58
C PHE A 315 0.34 7.37 2.95
N SER A 316 1.30 8.30 3.07
CA SER A 316 1.98 8.60 4.34
C SER A 316 1.09 9.21 5.43
N GLN A 317 -0.15 9.56 5.08
CA GLN A 317 -1.17 10.09 5.98
C GLN A 317 -2.32 9.09 6.23
N GLY A 318 -2.21 7.86 5.72
CA GLY A 318 -3.25 6.84 5.81
C GLY A 318 -4.50 7.12 4.98
N ASP A 319 -4.41 8.02 3.98
CA ASP A 319 -5.50 8.35 3.06
C ASP A 319 -5.44 7.49 1.78
N ILE A 320 -6.04 6.31 1.84
CA ILE A 320 -6.09 5.37 0.70
C ILE A 320 -6.92 5.92 -0.48
N GLU A 321 -7.99 6.67 -0.22
CA GLU A 321 -8.82 7.26 -1.29
C GLU A 321 -8.03 8.31 -2.06
N GLY A 322 -7.31 9.18 -1.35
CA GLY A 322 -6.36 10.12 -1.95
C GLY A 322 -5.24 9.39 -2.70
N THR A 323 -4.65 8.34 -2.11
CA THR A 323 -3.63 7.52 -2.78
C THR A 323 -4.17 6.93 -4.09
N TYR A 324 -5.34 6.32 -4.07
CA TYR A 324 -5.98 5.75 -5.26
C TYR A 324 -6.21 6.80 -6.34
N THR A 325 -6.81 7.93 -5.96
CA THR A 325 -7.17 9.02 -6.87
C THR A 325 -5.93 9.58 -7.59
N HIS A 326 -4.90 9.91 -6.81
CA HIS A 326 -3.66 10.48 -7.35
C HIS A 326 -2.84 9.44 -8.15
N ALA A 327 -2.77 8.19 -7.70
CA ALA A 327 -2.08 7.13 -8.44
C ALA A 327 -2.75 6.83 -9.80
N LYS A 328 -4.08 6.78 -9.83
CA LYS A 328 -4.85 6.60 -11.07
C LYS A 328 -4.59 7.74 -12.06
N LYS A 329 -4.68 8.99 -11.58
CA LYS A 329 -4.43 10.18 -12.41
C LYS A 329 -3.00 10.24 -12.94
N ALA A 330 -2.01 9.82 -12.13
CA ALA A 330 -0.62 9.70 -12.57
C ALA A 330 -0.48 8.70 -13.74
N LEU A 331 -1.14 7.54 -13.67
CA LEU A 331 -1.13 6.56 -14.76
C LEU A 331 -1.80 7.09 -16.04
N GLU A 332 -2.92 7.79 -15.92
CA GLU A 332 -3.59 8.43 -17.06
C GLU A 332 -2.69 9.47 -17.74
N LEU A 333 -2.03 10.34 -16.96
CA LEU A 333 -1.04 11.30 -17.47
C LEU A 333 0.13 10.60 -18.15
N ALA A 334 0.63 9.51 -17.57
CA ALA A 334 1.72 8.74 -18.14
C ALA A 334 1.38 8.15 -19.52
N GLN A 335 0.16 7.66 -19.70
CA GLN A 335 -0.35 7.20 -20.99
C GLN A 335 -0.50 8.36 -22.00
N ALA A 336 -1.01 9.51 -21.53
CA ALA A 336 -1.20 10.70 -22.37
C ALA A 336 0.12 11.27 -22.91
N ILE A 337 1.25 11.12 -22.20
CA ILE A 337 2.58 11.53 -22.67
C ILE A 337 2.93 10.84 -23.99
N LYS A 338 2.79 9.51 -24.06
CA LYS A 338 3.14 8.73 -25.26
C LYS A 338 2.33 9.19 -26.48
N TYR A 339 1.03 9.40 -26.28
CA TYR A 339 0.14 9.88 -27.33
C TYR A 339 0.49 11.31 -27.79
N THR A 340 0.71 12.21 -26.84
CA THR A 340 1.02 13.63 -27.11
C THR A 340 2.36 13.78 -27.82
N GLU A 341 3.39 13.03 -27.41
CA GLU A 341 4.68 13.02 -28.07
C GLU A 341 4.56 12.60 -29.53
N ARG A 342 3.85 11.50 -29.81
CA ARG A 342 3.65 11.02 -31.18
C ARG A 342 2.94 12.07 -32.04
N ARG A 343 1.86 12.66 -31.52
CA ARG A 343 1.08 13.67 -32.24
C ARG A 343 1.89 14.94 -32.50
N GLN A 344 2.59 15.47 -31.50
CA GLN A 344 3.40 16.68 -31.66
C GLN A 344 4.59 16.45 -32.61
N ARG A 345 5.23 15.27 -32.58
CA ARG A 345 6.28 14.96 -33.57
C ARG A 345 5.72 14.91 -35.00
N ILE A 346 4.55 14.32 -35.23
CA ILE A 346 3.90 14.34 -36.56
C ILE A 346 3.63 15.78 -37.00
N ILE A 347 3.10 16.62 -36.11
CA ILE A 347 2.82 18.02 -36.44
C ILE A 347 4.11 18.77 -36.79
N PHE A 348 5.14 18.70 -35.93
CA PHE A 348 6.38 19.46 -36.10
C PHE A 348 7.27 18.97 -37.23
N PHE A 349 7.31 17.66 -37.49
CA PHE A 349 8.26 17.07 -38.45
C PHE A 349 7.63 16.60 -39.76
N VAL A 350 6.29 16.52 -39.85
CA VAL A 350 5.60 16.12 -41.08
C VAL A 350 4.70 17.23 -41.57
N ILE A 351 3.76 17.70 -40.74
CA ILE A 351 2.71 18.63 -41.19
C ILE A 351 3.28 20.03 -41.45
N ILE A 352 3.96 20.62 -40.46
CA ILE A 352 4.51 21.99 -40.58
C ILE A 352 5.51 22.09 -41.74
N PRO A 353 6.49 21.18 -41.89
CA PRO A 353 7.41 21.22 -43.02
C PRO A 353 6.71 21.09 -44.38
N ASN A 354 5.70 20.22 -44.50
CA ASN A 354 4.93 20.06 -45.74
C ASN A 354 4.12 21.31 -46.09
N ILE A 355 3.51 21.99 -45.10
CA ILE A 355 2.81 23.26 -45.32
C ILE A 355 3.78 24.35 -45.77
N ILE A 356 4.95 24.46 -45.13
CA ILE A 356 5.99 25.43 -45.51
C ILE A 356 6.47 25.14 -46.94
N GLY A 357 6.73 23.87 -47.28
CA GLY A 357 7.12 23.45 -48.62
C GLY A 357 6.07 23.81 -49.68
N LEU A 358 4.78 23.60 -49.37
CA LEU A 358 3.68 23.98 -50.25
C LEU A 358 3.63 25.50 -50.48
N ILE A 359 3.76 26.30 -49.41
CA ILE A 359 3.78 27.76 -49.50
C ILE A 359 4.96 28.23 -50.37
N LEU A 360 6.15 27.65 -50.16
CA LEU A 360 7.33 27.97 -50.97
C LEU A 360 7.12 27.61 -52.44
N MET A 361 6.54 26.44 -52.75
CA MET A 361 6.20 26.09 -54.13
C MET A 361 5.20 27.06 -54.75
N LEU A 362 4.14 27.43 -54.03
CA LEU A 362 3.15 28.41 -54.49
C LEU A 362 3.79 29.78 -54.74
N LEU A 363 4.72 30.22 -53.89
CA LEU A 363 5.48 31.46 -54.07
C LEU A 363 6.39 31.39 -55.30
N VAL A 364 7.09 30.27 -55.53
CA VAL A 364 7.93 30.06 -56.70
C VAL A 364 7.08 30.10 -57.98
N VAL A 365 5.97 29.36 -58.02
CA VAL A 365 5.04 29.36 -59.16
C VAL A 365 4.49 30.76 -59.44
N LYS A 366 4.06 31.48 -58.38
CA LYS A 366 3.60 32.87 -58.52
C LYS A 366 4.68 33.78 -59.09
N THR A 367 5.92 33.63 -58.64
CA THR A 367 7.05 34.44 -59.11
C THR A 367 7.35 34.17 -60.59
N ILE A 368 7.38 32.90 -61.00
CA ILE A 368 7.55 32.49 -62.40
C ILE A 368 6.43 33.08 -63.26
N LEU A 369 5.17 32.91 -62.86
CA LEU A 369 4.02 33.45 -63.59
C LEU A 369 4.06 34.98 -63.70
N SER A 370 4.49 35.68 -62.65
CA SER A 370 4.63 37.15 -62.70
C SER A 370 5.73 37.60 -63.66
N LYS A 371 6.82 36.82 -63.76
CA LYS A 371 7.96 37.14 -64.64
C LYS A 371 7.62 36.91 -66.11
N VAL A 372 6.91 35.82 -66.41
CA VAL A 372 6.36 35.55 -67.74
C VAL A 372 5.39 36.65 -68.18
N LYS A 373 4.56 37.17 -67.26
CA LYS A 373 3.63 38.28 -67.54
C LYS A 373 4.29 39.65 -67.73
N SER A 374 5.52 39.85 -67.23
CA SER A 374 6.28 41.10 -67.43
C SER A 374 7.16 41.08 -68.68
N GLU A 375 7.41 39.89 -69.23
CA GLU A 375 8.18 39.67 -70.47
C GLU A 375 7.27 39.48 -71.71
N SER A 376 5.95 39.40 -71.51
CA SER A 376 4.90 39.48 -72.54
C SER A 376 4.29 40.88 -72.58
#